data_AF-A0A812UGZ7-F1
#
_entry.id   AF-A0A812UGZ7-F1
#
_cell.length_a   1.000
_cell.length_b   1.000
_cell.length_c   1.000
_cell.angle_alpha   90.00
_cell.angle_beta   90.00
_cell.angle_gamma   90.00
#
_symmetry.space_group_name_H-M   'P 1'
#
loop_
_entity.id
_entity.type
_entity.pdbx_description
1 polymer ?
#
loop_
_entity_poly.entity_id
_entity_poly.type
_entity_poly.pdbx_seq_one_letter_code
_entity_poly.pdbx_strand_id
1 'polypeptide(L)'
;MSFFIGGTPTPAPAQWMDTSETHEIKLRIPGSIPRVVIIWVIQHDGELHVVGARDSGWVEMIGQGSPVEMRLGERTYALNATLLSGGWEPVLNAYVDKYRPDYPEIVDGFPPIEEAQDSIDTLPQAGDAILLQGSFDPKIKTYMLLQFLFVLVITLFGILLIPLVLWAINKHFNALSCEMTEKFLKVRKGVLVKTEKNVPLEQITDLGIVEGPLMRYLGIKQLSVETAGQSSTGPLVKLLGVIDAESFRDQVLQQRDKLRKTVHSDTPLGASAEDETQLQILAADISVTMNGAPGSGILVFQVYDSASAFGDFRDPAKELRTPVRSDATYLIENVPAGEVAVLVYVDENENGLIDKNFIGIPKEPLGISNNYRPKGPPSFDRAKLNIAENETTDIDIEIYKVLGERGRIGVGVGVIGRSSPYVGSDTTVLNPIPAITYNGERLQWLGPNVQYGILGTGRWRLAASASYRIGVFEEDDSPALAGMGDRDNTLMAGIGLRYELPGGVNLSMQYEHDVLDKIGGGSATARVSKGFQTGWLRLVPQLQVNWLSDELTNYDFGVTARAATLTRPAYNTGSSVSYELGFGTFIELTEEWRIVVNVAAEFLPDRITDSPIVADDHVIKGFAAITYVF
;
A
#
# COMPACT_ATOMS: atom_id res chain seq x y z
N MET A 1 20.27 4.30 30.43
CA MET A 1 20.49 3.54 31.67
C MET A 1 21.47 2.42 31.38
N SER A 2 22.62 2.38 32.05
CA SER A 2 23.58 1.28 32.00
C SER A 2 23.12 0.18 32.96
N PHE A 3 22.80 -1.01 32.46
CA PHE A 3 22.40 -2.15 33.27
C PHE A 3 23.66 -2.87 33.76
N PHE A 4 23.97 -2.76 35.06
CA PHE A 4 25.13 -3.40 35.68
C PHE A 4 24.71 -4.74 36.31
N ILE A 5 25.39 -5.83 35.97
CA ILE A 5 25.10 -7.17 36.52
C ILE A 5 25.72 -7.38 37.92
N GLY A 6 26.72 -6.57 38.27
CA GLY A 6 27.45 -6.61 39.56
C GLY A 6 28.38 -7.82 39.69
N GLY A 7 28.95 -8.04 40.88
CA GLY A 7 29.82 -9.18 41.22
C GLY A 7 31.32 -8.95 40.98
N THR A 8 32.13 -9.89 41.48
CA THR A 8 33.60 -9.85 41.38
C THR A 8 34.05 -10.53 40.07
N PRO A 9 34.74 -9.83 39.15
CA PRO A 9 35.24 -10.43 37.92
C PRO A 9 36.15 -11.62 38.22
N THR A 10 35.80 -12.79 37.70
CA THR A 10 36.50 -14.05 37.94
C THR A 10 36.74 -14.76 36.60
N PRO A 11 37.96 -15.29 36.34
CA PRO A 11 38.20 -16.12 35.15
C PRO A 11 37.33 -17.39 35.17
N ALA A 12 36.89 -17.84 33.99
CA ALA A 12 36.15 -19.09 33.86
C ALA A 12 37.01 -20.27 34.31
N PRO A 13 36.50 -21.17 35.18
CA PRO A 13 37.24 -22.36 35.59
C PRO A 13 37.27 -23.40 34.45
N ALA A 14 38.25 -24.30 34.49
CA ALA A 14 38.34 -25.41 33.52
C ALA A 14 37.23 -26.45 33.70
N GLN A 15 36.66 -26.56 34.91
CA GLN A 15 35.47 -27.36 35.21
C GLN A 15 34.57 -26.54 36.14
N TRP A 16 33.29 -26.51 35.82
CA TRP A 16 32.29 -25.83 36.64
C TRP A 16 31.90 -26.67 37.86
N MET A 17 31.59 -25.99 38.96
CA MET A 17 31.10 -26.63 40.18
C MET A 17 29.73 -27.27 39.95
N ASP A 18 29.44 -28.32 40.71
CA ASP A 18 28.12 -28.93 40.74
C ASP A 18 27.05 -27.87 41.04
N THR A 19 26.00 -27.86 40.23
CA THR A 19 24.87 -26.91 40.35
C THR A 19 23.64 -27.55 40.97
N SER A 20 23.72 -28.76 41.54
CA SER A 20 22.58 -29.45 42.13
C SER A 20 21.77 -28.59 43.13
N GLU A 21 22.44 -27.75 43.92
CA GLU A 21 21.80 -26.79 44.85
C GLU A 21 21.60 -25.37 44.27
N THR A 22 22.04 -25.12 43.03
CA THR A 22 21.94 -23.80 42.37
C THR A 22 21.00 -23.85 41.18
N HIS A 23 19.86 -23.18 41.30
CA HIS A 23 18.85 -23.14 40.25
C HIS A 23 19.12 -21.99 39.28
N GLU A 24 19.33 -20.78 39.77
CA GLU A 24 19.32 -19.55 38.97
C GLU A 24 20.68 -18.88 38.80
N ILE A 25 20.92 -18.37 37.59
CA ILE A 25 22.00 -17.44 37.26
C ILE A 25 21.43 -16.16 36.66
N LYS A 26 22.20 -15.06 36.79
CA LYS A 26 21.93 -13.84 36.00
C LYS A 26 22.80 -13.86 34.77
N LEU A 27 22.20 -13.63 33.61
CA LEU A 27 22.90 -13.55 32.34
C LEU A 27 22.66 -12.18 31.71
N ARG A 28 23.73 -11.44 31.46
CA ARG A 28 23.70 -10.19 30.71
C ARG A 28 24.12 -10.45 29.27
N ILE A 29 23.22 -10.10 28.36
CA ILE A 29 23.38 -10.28 26.92
C ILE A 29 23.63 -8.90 26.30
N PRO A 30 24.76 -8.70 25.59
CA PRO A 30 25.09 -7.44 24.95
C PRO A 30 24.15 -7.15 23.78
N GLY A 31 23.94 -5.87 23.47
CA GLY A 31 23.09 -5.42 22.37
C GLY A 31 22.87 -3.91 22.41
N SER A 32 22.22 -3.36 21.39
CA SER A 32 21.88 -1.91 21.33
C SER A 32 21.05 -1.45 22.53
N ILE A 33 20.25 -2.36 23.09
CA ILE A 33 19.66 -2.26 24.43
C ILE A 33 20.04 -3.57 25.17
N PRO A 34 21.02 -3.55 26.08
CA PRO A 34 21.45 -4.77 26.76
C PRO A 34 20.35 -5.28 27.69
N ARG A 35 20.22 -6.62 27.79
CA ARG A 35 19.23 -7.29 28.65
C ARG A 35 19.93 -8.10 29.73
N VAL A 36 19.33 -8.11 30.93
CA VAL A 36 19.72 -9.00 32.03
C VAL A 36 18.56 -9.93 32.30
N VAL A 37 18.77 -11.23 32.18
CA VAL A 37 17.78 -12.27 32.45
C VAL A 37 18.21 -13.11 33.65
N ILE A 38 17.22 -13.65 34.36
CA ILE A 38 17.42 -14.67 35.39
C ILE A 38 16.96 -15.99 34.76
N ILE A 39 17.86 -16.97 34.68
CA ILE A 39 17.61 -18.23 33.97
C ILE A 39 18.12 -19.42 34.79
N TRP A 40 17.53 -20.58 34.54
CA TRP A 40 17.94 -21.82 35.19
C TRP A 40 19.15 -22.45 34.52
N VAL A 41 20.03 -23.05 35.33
CA VAL A 41 21.30 -23.63 34.86
C VAL A 41 21.48 -25.06 35.35
N ILE A 42 22.18 -25.87 34.58
CA ILE A 42 22.70 -27.16 35.02
C ILE A 42 24.18 -27.29 34.73
N GLN A 43 24.84 -28.19 35.45
CA GLN A 43 26.19 -28.63 35.16
C GLN A 43 26.10 -30.07 34.65
N HIS A 44 26.68 -30.33 33.48
CA HIS A 44 26.81 -31.67 32.91
C HIS A 44 28.22 -31.82 32.34
N ASP A 45 28.91 -32.93 32.61
CA ASP A 45 30.29 -33.22 32.13
C ASP A 45 31.33 -32.09 32.31
N GLY A 46 31.27 -31.36 33.43
CA GLY A 46 32.16 -30.24 33.76
C GLY A 46 31.79 -28.90 33.09
N GLU A 47 30.75 -28.84 32.27
CA GLU A 47 30.26 -27.64 31.58
C GLU A 47 28.92 -27.14 32.13
N LEU A 48 28.64 -25.85 31.98
CA LEU A 48 27.34 -25.27 32.32
C LEU A 48 26.45 -25.17 31.09
N HIS A 49 25.21 -25.63 31.24
CA HIS A 49 24.18 -25.55 30.21
C HIS A 49 22.95 -24.81 30.73
N VAL A 50 22.32 -24.08 29.82
CA VAL A 50 21.02 -23.42 30.03
C VAL A 50 20.08 -23.87 28.92
N VAL A 51 18.80 -23.96 29.25
CA VAL A 51 17.76 -24.37 28.31
C VAL A 51 16.72 -23.25 28.20
N GLY A 52 16.30 -22.93 26.98
CA GLY A 52 15.31 -21.88 26.71
C GLY A 52 14.58 -22.10 25.40
N ALA A 53 13.35 -21.60 25.32
CA ALA A 53 12.54 -21.66 24.10
C ALA A 53 13.13 -20.80 22.98
N ARG A 54 13.00 -21.26 21.74
CA ARG A 54 13.58 -20.62 20.54
C ARG A 54 13.07 -19.19 20.32
N ASP A 55 11.80 -18.95 20.53
CA ASP A 55 11.11 -17.66 20.38
C ASP A 55 11.30 -16.74 21.60
N SER A 56 12.04 -17.19 22.62
CA SER A 56 12.40 -16.35 23.74
C SER A 56 13.39 -15.28 23.30
N GLY A 57 13.01 -14.01 23.46
CA GLY A 57 13.82 -12.89 23.00
C GLY A 57 15.22 -12.77 23.62
N TRP A 58 15.57 -13.53 24.67
CA TRP A 58 16.95 -13.62 25.16
C TRP A 58 17.76 -14.70 24.43
N VAL A 59 17.13 -15.80 24.03
CA VAL A 59 17.75 -16.88 23.24
C VAL A 59 18.10 -16.36 21.84
N GLU A 60 17.17 -15.63 21.20
CA GLU A 60 17.41 -14.96 19.91
C GLU A 60 18.58 -13.97 19.96
N MET A 61 18.79 -13.30 21.10
CA MET A 61 19.87 -12.33 21.27
C MET A 61 21.25 -12.97 21.49
N ILE A 62 21.30 -14.19 22.02
CA ILE A 62 22.57 -14.91 22.21
C ILE A 62 23.11 -15.44 20.88
N GLY A 63 22.24 -15.89 19.97
CA GLY A 63 22.67 -16.42 18.67
C GLY A 63 23.78 -17.49 18.78
N GLN A 64 24.65 -17.57 17.78
CA GLN A 64 25.78 -18.49 17.77
C GLN A 64 27.06 -17.77 18.25
N GLY A 65 27.52 -18.05 19.48
CA GLY A 65 28.84 -17.60 19.95
C GLY A 65 28.88 -16.19 20.55
N SER A 66 27.77 -15.63 21.05
CA SER A 66 27.80 -14.27 21.61
C SER A 66 28.54 -14.20 22.95
N PRO A 67 29.34 -13.13 23.17
CA PRO A 67 29.90 -12.85 24.48
C PRO A 67 28.76 -12.53 25.45
N VAL A 68 28.78 -13.14 26.63
CA VAL A 68 27.82 -12.92 27.70
C VAL A 68 28.56 -12.70 29.01
N GLU A 69 27.97 -11.91 29.90
CA GLU A 69 28.42 -11.84 31.29
C GLU A 69 27.46 -12.66 32.14
N MET A 70 27.97 -13.72 32.77
CA MET A 70 27.20 -14.56 33.68
C MET A 70 27.58 -14.25 35.11
N ARG A 71 26.59 -13.99 35.97
CA ARG A 71 26.78 -13.90 37.42
C ARG A 71 26.20 -15.15 38.10
N LEU A 72 27.06 -15.81 38.85
CA LEU A 72 26.76 -16.98 39.69
C LEU A 72 27.21 -16.64 41.13
N GLY A 73 26.24 -16.46 42.02
CA GLY A 73 26.50 -15.93 43.37
C GLY A 73 27.13 -14.53 43.33
N GLU A 74 28.28 -14.37 43.99
CA GLU A 74 29.04 -13.10 44.06
C GLU A 74 30.11 -12.94 42.97
N ARG A 75 30.23 -13.91 42.05
CA ARG A 75 31.24 -13.93 41.00
C ARG A 75 30.63 -13.70 39.63
N THR A 76 31.36 -12.99 38.78
CA THR A 76 30.94 -12.66 37.41
C THR A 76 31.99 -13.12 36.42
N TYR A 77 31.54 -13.84 35.40
CA TYR A 77 32.34 -14.52 34.41
C TYR A 77 32.01 -13.95 33.02
N ALA A 78 33.03 -13.56 32.28
CA ALA A 78 32.91 -13.26 30.85
C ALA A 78 33.04 -14.56 30.07
N LEU A 79 31.97 -14.96 29.39
CA LEU A 79 31.86 -16.25 28.69
C LEU A 79 31.43 -16.01 27.24
N ASN A 80 31.60 -17.02 26.40
CA ASN A 80 30.96 -17.07 25.09
C ASN A 80 29.91 -18.18 25.13
N ALA A 81 28.65 -17.83 24.86
CA ALA A 81 27.58 -18.82 24.82
C ALA A 81 27.59 -19.55 23.48
N THR A 82 27.73 -20.88 23.53
CA THR A 82 27.75 -21.76 22.35
C THR A 82 26.48 -22.59 22.30
N LEU A 83 25.82 -22.59 21.14
CA LEU A 83 24.63 -23.41 20.93
C LEU A 83 25.03 -24.89 20.78
N LEU A 84 24.41 -25.75 21.58
CA LEU A 84 24.70 -27.19 21.58
C LEU A 84 23.94 -27.86 20.43
N SER A 85 24.68 -28.36 19.44
CA SER A 85 24.12 -28.91 18.19
C SER A 85 24.12 -30.43 18.11
N GLY A 86 24.77 -31.10 19.06
CA GLY A 86 24.83 -32.55 19.21
C GLY A 86 25.15 -32.91 20.67
N GLY A 87 24.79 -34.12 21.10
CA GLY A 87 24.93 -34.51 22.52
C GLY A 87 24.03 -33.73 23.47
N TRP A 88 22.92 -33.17 22.96
CA TRP A 88 21.96 -32.40 23.76
C TRP A 88 21.00 -33.31 24.54
N GLU A 89 20.76 -34.55 24.10
CA GLU A 89 19.80 -35.45 24.76
C GLU A 89 20.22 -35.76 26.21
N PRO A 90 21.49 -36.07 26.53
CA PRO A 90 21.94 -36.25 27.91
C PRO A 90 21.82 -34.98 28.75
N VAL A 91 22.07 -33.81 28.16
CA VAL A 91 21.97 -32.50 28.83
C VAL A 91 20.51 -32.16 29.14
N LEU A 92 19.60 -32.38 28.19
CA LEU A 92 18.17 -32.14 28.39
C LEU A 92 17.60 -33.13 29.40
N ASN A 93 17.99 -34.41 29.36
CA ASN A 93 17.64 -35.38 30.39
C ASN A 93 18.12 -34.93 31.77
N ALA A 94 19.38 -34.54 31.92
CA ALA A 94 19.91 -34.03 33.19
C ALA A 94 19.17 -32.77 33.68
N TYR A 95 18.73 -31.90 32.77
CA TYR A 95 17.92 -30.73 33.07
C TYR A 95 16.53 -31.13 33.59
N VAL A 96 15.85 -32.01 32.86
CA VAL A 96 14.53 -32.55 33.21
C VAL A 96 14.60 -33.26 34.56
N ASP A 97 15.59 -34.11 34.78
CA ASP A 97 15.77 -34.88 36.03
C ASP A 97 16.02 -33.96 37.23
N LYS A 98 16.81 -32.90 37.05
CA LYS A 98 17.08 -31.92 38.12
C LYS A 98 15.83 -31.16 38.54
N TYR A 99 15.02 -30.69 37.59
CA TYR A 99 13.93 -29.75 37.88
C TYR A 99 12.54 -30.39 38.02
N ARG A 100 12.30 -31.58 37.46
CA ARG A 100 11.00 -32.26 37.50
C ARG A 100 10.46 -32.50 38.93
N PRO A 101 11.28 -32.88 39.94
CA PRO A 101 10.76 -33.13 41.29
C PRO A 101 10.14 -31.89 41.94
N ASP A 102 10.71 -30.71 41.69
CA ASP A 102 10.33 -29.46 42.35
C ASP A 102 9.46 -28.54 41.47
N TYR A 103 9.53 -28.69 40.13
CA TYR A 103 8.88 -27.82 39.14
C TYR A 103 8.28 -28.62 37.96
N PRO A 104 7.35 -29.56 38.21
CA PRO A 104 6.80 -30.43 37.16
C PRO A 104 6.06 -29.65 36.07
N GLU A 105 5.35 -28.57 36.40
CA GLU A 105 4.59 -27.76 35.45
C GLU A 105 5.46 -27.04 34.41
N ILE A 106 6.72 -26.74 34.74
CA ILE A 106 7.67 -26.13 33.81
C ILE A 106 8.28 -27.20 32.92
N VAL A 107 8.55 -28.38 33.49
CA VAL A 107 9.17 -29.49 32.77
C VAL A 107 8.19 -30.22 31.83
N ASP A 108 6.92 -30.33 32.22
CA ASP A 108 5.86 -30.95 31.42
C ASP A 108 5.45 -30.09 30.22
N GLY A 109 5.87 -28.83 30.16
CA GLY A 109 5.71 -27.94 29.00
C GLY A 109 6.73 -28.18 27.88
N PHE A 110 7.76 -29.02 28.10
CA PHE A 110 8.72 -29.37 27.07
C PHE A 110 8.16 -30.47 26.15
N PRO A 111 8.44 -30.43 24.83
CA PRO A 111 8.10 -31.53 23.95
C PRO A 111 8.83 -32.82 24.38
N PRO A 112 8.25 -34.02 24.14
CA PRO A 112 8.97 -35.29 24.29
C PRO A 112 10.32 -35.25 23.56
N ILE A 113 11.36 -35.89 24.10
CA ILE A 113 12.73 -35.84 23.55
C ILE A 113 12.77 -36.26 22.07
N GLU A 114 11.94 -37.22 21.69
CA GLU A 114 11.79 -37.70 20.31
C GLU A 114 11.24 -36.62 19.36
N GLU A 115 10.39 -35.72 19.85
CA GLU A 115 9.84 -34.57 19.11
C GLU A 115 10.73 -33.32 19.23
N ALA A 116 11.56 -33.24 20.28
CA ALA A 116 12.48 -32.14 20.51
C ALA A 116 13.58 -32.05 19.44
N GLN A 117 13.90 -33.16 18.76
CA GLN A 117 14.87 -33.23 17.66
C GLN A 117 14.58 -32.20 16.56
N ASP A 118 13.30 -31.99 16.21
CA ASP A 118 12.88 -31.03 15.18
C ASP A 118 12.90 -29.56 15.67
N SER A 119 13.03 -29.36 16.97
CA SER A 119 13.00 -28.05 17.63
C SER A 119 14.38 -27.52 18.04
N ILE A 120 15.41 -28.39 18.03
CA ILE A 120 16.79 -28.05 18.37
C ILE A 120 17.52 -27.68 17.08
N ASP A 121 18.25 -26.56 17.09
CA ASP A 121 19.18 -26.17 16.03
C ASP A 121 20.28 -27.24 15.91
N THR A 122 19.99 -28.34 15.22
CA THR A 122 21.03 -29.19 14.66
C THR A 122 21.85 -28.31 13.73
N LEU A 123 23.19 -28.46 13.78
CA LEU A 123 24.11 -27.83 12.82
C LEU A 123 23.49 -27.88 11.42
N PRO A 124 23.67 -26.81 10.61
CA PRO A 124 23.10 -26.75 9.27
C PRO A 124 23.39 -28.07 8.55
N GLN A 125 22.32 -28.78 8.18
CA GLN A 125 22.38 -29.90 7.24
C GLN A 125 23.28 -29.47 6.07
N ALA A 126 24.08 -30.39 5.53
CA ALA A 126 25.11 -30.19 4.50
C ALA A 126 24.58 -29.55 3.19
N GLY A 127 24.11 -28.32 3.28
CA GLY A 127 23.32 -27.60 2.29
C GLY A 127 23.10 -26.12 2.65
N ASP A 128 23.45 -25.69 3.87
CA ASP A 128 23.25 -24.31 4.36
C ASP A 128 24.54 -23.47 4.44
N ALA A 129 25.67 -23.96 3.90
CA ALA A 129 26.86 -23.12 3.73
C ALA A 129 26.50 -21.91 2.84
N ILE A 130 26.63 -20.70 3.37
CA ILE A 130 26.40 -19.47 2.60
C ILE A 130 27.52 -19.39 1.56
N LEU A 131 27.17 -19.68 0.32
CA LEU A 131 28.07 -19.63 -0.82
C LEU A 131 28.27 -18.20 -1.30
N LEU A 132 27.24 -17.35 -1.17
CA LEU A 132 27.30 -15.95 -1.58
C LEU A 132 26.36 -15.07 -0.76
N GLN A 133 26.79 -13.84 -0.43
CA GLN A 133 25.93 -12.82 0.19
C GLN A 133 25.72 -11.67 -0.79
N GLY A 134 24.46 -11.40 -1.14
CA GLY A 134 24.07 -10.28 -1.98
C GLY A 134 24.19 -8.97 -1.22
N SER A 135 25.02 -8.05 -1.73
CA SER A 135 25.13 -6.69 -1.22
C SER A 135 24.23 -5.73 -2.01
N PHE A 136 23.68 -4.70 -1.36
CA PHE A 136 22.77 -3.74 -1.97
C PHE A 136 23.42 -2.35 -2.11
N ASP A 137 23.28 -1.72 -3.28
CA ASP A 137 23.83 -0.38 -3.56
C ASP A 137 23.07 0.69 -2.75
N PRO A 138 23.74 1.52 -1.93
CA PRO A 138 23.13 2.62 -1.19
C PRO A 138 22.32 3.60 -2.06
N LYS A 139 22.59 3.70 -3.38
CA LYS A 139 21.84 4.53 -4.32
C LYS A 139 20.35 4.16 -4.41
N ILE A 140 19.94 2.98 -3.94
CA ILE A 140 18.52 2.62 -3.76
C ILE A 140 17.80 3.67 -2.92
N LYS A 141 18.44 4.21 -1.88
CA LYS A 141 17.86 5.25 -1.02
C LYS A 141 17.52 6.50 -1.83
N THR A 142 18.42 6.89 -2.74
CA THR A 142 18.24 8.03 -3.66
C THR A 142 17.12 7.77 -4.66
N TYR A 143 17.07 6.55 -5.23
CA TYR A 143 15.99 6.15 -6.13
C TYR A 143 14.62 6.23 -5.46
N MET A 144 14.47 5.65 -4.27
CA MET A 144 13.22 5.71 -3.49
C MET A 144 12.86 7.16 -3.14
N LEU A 145 13.83 7.98 -2.73
CA LEU A 145 13.58 9.39 -2.42
C LEU A 145 13.07 10.15 -3.66
N LEU A 146 13.67 9.95 -4.83
CA LEU A 146 13.24 10.62 -6.07
C LEU A 146 11.83 10.23 -6.50
N GLN A 147 11.38 9.00 -6.23
CA GLN A 147 10.00 8.58 -6.48
C GLN A 147 9.00 9.38 -5.63
N PHE A 148 9.36 9.72 -4.39
CA PHE A 148 8.50 10.49 -3.50
C PHE A 148 8.74 12.01 -3.61
N LEU A 149 9.90 12.45 -4.11
CA LEU A 149 10.34 13.85 -4.12
C LEU A 149 9.33 14.76 -4.83
N PHE A 150 8.79 14.34 -5.98
CA PHE A 150 7.81 15.13 -6.71
C PHE A 150 6.56 15.42 -5.87
N VAL A 151 6.04 14.42 -5.16
CA VAL A 151 4.87 14.59 -4.28
C VAL A 151 5.22 15.42 -3.04
N LEU A 152 6.41 15.21 -2.47
CA LEU A 152 6.84 15.87 -1.24
C LEU A 152 7.16 17.37 -1.44
N VAL A 153 7.70 17.76 -2.59
CA VAL A 153 8.11 19.15 -2.85
C VAL A 153 6.94 20.04 -3.31
N ILE A 154 5.89 19.45 -3.87
CA ILE A 154 4.72 20.21 -4.37
C ILE A 154 3.84 20.73 -3.22
N THR A 155 3.94 20.17 -2.02
CA THR A 155 3.08 20.54 -0.88
C THR A 155 3.90 20.96 0.34
N LEU A 156 3.48 22.04 1.02
CA LEU A 156 4.06 22.49 2.29
C LEU A 156 4.07 21.36 3.36
N PHE A 157 3.03 20.52 3.35
CA PHE A 157 2.93 19.34 4.20
C PHE A 157 3.88 18.21 3.77
N GLY A 158 4.08 18.01 2.46
CA GLY A 158 5.05 17.05 1.94
C GLY A 158 6.48 17.37 2.38
N ILE A 159 6.85 18.65 2.43
CA ILE A 159 8.16 19.10 2.92
C ILE A 159 8.36 18.69 4.39
N LEU A 160 7.33 18.83 5.23
CA LEU A 160 7.35 18.42 6.64
C LEU A 160 7.47 16.89 6.81
N LEU A 161 7.04 16.09 5.82
CA LEU A 161 7.14 14.63 5.85
C LEU A 161 8.49 14.09 5.36
N ILE A 162 9.34 14.91 4.74
CA ILE A 162 10.67 14.50 4.26
C ILE A 162 11.51 13.76 5.32
N PRO A 163 11.62 14.22 6.58
CA PRO A 163 12.42 13.53 7.60
C PRO A 163 11.88 12.12 7.91
N LEU A 164 10.56 11.98 7.97
CA LEU A 164 9.88 10.71 8.22
C LEU A 164 10.08 9.74 7.04
N VAL A 165 9.97 10.24 5.81
CA VAL A 165 10.21 9.45 4.60
C VAL A 165 11.67 9.00 4.52
N LEU A 166 12.63 9.89 4.79
CA LEU A 166 14.05 9.55 4.85
C LEU A 166 14.34 8.48 5.91
N TRP A 167 13.73 8.61 7.10
CA TRP A 167 13.82 7.61 8.16
C TRP A 167 13.27 6.25 7.71
N ALA A 168 12.09 6.24 7.09
CA ALA A 168 11.43 5.02 6.61
C ALA A 168 12.25 4.33 5.50
N ILE A 169 12.78 5.09 4.53
CA ILE A 169 13.66 4.58 3.47
C ILE A 169 14.93 3.96 4.07
N ASN A 170 15.55 4.64 5.04
CA ASN A 170 16.76 4.13 5.68
C ASN A 170 16.51 2.83 6.44
N LYS A 171 15.38 2.75 7.16
CA LYS A 171 14.98 1.54 7.89
C LYS A 171 14.64 0.39 6.96
N HIS A 172 14.01 0.68 5.82
CA HIS A 172 13.72 -0.31 4.78
C HIS A 172 15.00 -0.87 4.16
N PHE A 173 15.94 -0.02 3.76
CA PHE A 173 17.22 -0.43 3.18
C PHE A 173 18.01 -1.34 4.12
N ASN A 174 18.09 -0.99 5.41
CA ASN A 174 18.81 -1.79 6.41
C ASN A 174 18.13 -3.13 6.72
N ALA A 175 16.90 -3.34 6.27
CA ALA A 175 16.15 -4.58 6.47
C ALA A 175 16.19 -5.52 5.26
N LEU A 176 16.89 -5.14 4.17
CA LEU A 176 17.08 -5.99 3.00
C LEU A 176 18.32 -6.88 3.19
N SER A 177 18.16 -8.20 3.07
CA SER A 177 19.28 -9.14 2.97
C SER A 177 18.98 -10.23 1.94
N CYS A 178 20.02 -10.71 1.26
CA CYS A 178 19.93 -11.79 0.29
C CYS A 178 21.15 -12.71 0.45
N GLU A 179 20.92 -14.00 0.68
CA GLU A 179 21.96 -14.99 0.92
C GLU A 179 21.70 -16.22 0.06
N MET A 180 22.71 -16.67 -0.69
CA MET A 180 22.68 -17.89 -1.49
C MET A 180 23.39 -19.00 -0.73
N THR A 181 22.68 -20.10 -0.48
CA THR A 181 23.20 -21.34 0.10
C THR A 181 23.43 -22.37 -1.00
N GLU A 182 23.79 -23.61 -0.64
CA GLU A 182 23.99 -24.66 -1.63
C GLU A 182 22.71 -25.09 -2.33
N LYS A 183 21.55 -24.95 -1.67
CA LYS A 183 20.23 -25.41 -2.16
C LYS A 183 19.16 -24.32 -2.22
N PHE A 184 19.29 -23.22 -1.47
CA PHE A 184 18.29 -22.18 -1.36
C PHE A 184 18.86 -20.77 -1.59
N LEU A 185 18.04 -19.89 -2.17
CA LEU A 185 18.19 -18.44 -2.15
C LEU A 185 17.29 -17.87 -1.05
N LYS A 186 17.89 -17.42 0.05
CA LYS A 186 17.19 -16.83 1.21
C LYS A 186 17.12 -15.32 1.05
N VAL A 187 15.92 -14.77 1.06
CA VAL A 187 15.68 -13.32 0.95
C VAL A 187 14.89 -12.82 2.14
N ARG A 188 15.40 -11.80 2.83
CA ARG A 188 14.72 -11.13 3.94
C ARG A 188 14.43 -9.68 3.59
N LYS A 189 13.20 -9.23 3.90
CA LYS A 189 12.78 -7.83 3.73
C LYS A 189 11.73 -7.43 4.76
N GLY A 190 11.59 -6.12 4.97
CA GLY A 190 10.46 -5.54 5.69
C GLY A 190 10.81 -4.99 7.08
N VAL A 191 10.04 -3.99 7.50
CA VAL A 191 10.34 -3.16 8.68
C VAL A 191 9.34 -3.34 9.82
N LEU A 192 8.04 -3.27 9.49
CA LEU A 192 6.93 -3.47 10.43
C LEU A 192 6.43 -4.92 10.37
N VAL A 193 6.35 -5.47 9.15
CA VAL A 193 6.11 -6.88 8.88
C VAL A 193 7.39 -7.40 8.23
N LYS A 194 8.09 -8.31 8.91
CA LYS A 194 9.28 -8.97 8.38
C LYS A 194 8.83 -10.18 7.56
N THR A 195 9.41 -10.35 6.38
CA THR A 195 9.15 -11.49 5.50
C THR A 195 10.47 -12.12 5.13
N GLU A 196 10.59 -13.42 5.40
CA GLU A 196 11.68 -14.26 4.95
C GLU A 196 11.13 -15.23 3.90
N LYS A 197 11.79 -15.32 2.75
CA LYS A 197 11.45 -16.25 1.67
C LYS A 197 12.66 -17.10 1.34
N ASN A 198 12.51 -18.41 1.43
CA ASN A 198 13.52 -19.39 1.05
C ASN A 198 13.11 -19.99 -0.29
N VAL A 199 13.83 -19.62 -1.35
CA VAL A 199 13.53 -20.08 -2.71
C VAL A 199 14.46 -21.24 -3.06
N PRO A 200 13.97 -22.47 -3.27
CA PRO A 200 14.83 -23.59 -3.68
C PRO A 200 15.47 -23.28 -5.03
N LEU A 201 16.80 -23.38 -5.12
CA LEU A 201 17.55 -23.04 -6.34
C LEU A 201 17.08 -23.86 -7.55
N GLU A 202 16.75 -25.14 -7.33
CA GLU A 202 16.23 -26.06 -8.35
C GLU A 202 14.87 -25.64 -8.93
N GLN A 203 14.07 -24.89 -8.16
CA GLN A 203 12.75 -24.40 -8.59
C GLN A 203 12.84 -23.05 -9.30
N ILE A 204 14.01 -22.38 -9.29
CA ILE A 204 14.21 -21.11 -9.98
C ILE A 204 14.24 -21.35 -11.49
N THR A 205 13.21 -20.89 -12.18
CA THR A 205 13.06 -21.00 -13.63
C THR A 205 13.88 -19.92 -14.33
N ASP A 206 13.69 -18.68 -13.91
CA ASP A 206 14.38 -17.51 -14.46
C ASP A 206 14.73 -16.48 -13.39
N LEU A 207 15.75 -15.67 -13.72
CA LEU A 207 16.21 -14.53 -12.95
C LEU A 207 16.27 -13.32 -13.87
N GLY A 208 15.12 -12.67 -14.05
CA GLY A 208 14.99 -11.46 -14.85
C GLY A 208 15.74 -10.27 -14.25
N ILE A 209 16.21 -9.38 -15.12
CA ILE A 209 16.77 -8.08 -14.74
C ILE A 209 15.90 -6.98 -15.34
N VAL A 210 15.34 -6.13 -14.47
CA VAL A 210 14.49 -5.00 -14.87
C VAL A 210 15.22 -3.69 -14.61
N GLU A 211 15.25 -2.83 -15.63
CA GLU A 211 15.87 -1.50 -15.58
C GLU A 211 14.93 -0.41 -16.12
N GLY A 212 14.33 0.37 -15.23
CA GLY A 212 13.56 1.56 -15.60
C GLY A 212 14.45 2.77 -15.94
N PRO A 213 13.91 3.86 -16.53
CA PRO A 213 14.70 5.04 -16.92
C PRO A 213 15.50 5.67 -15.78
N LEU A 214 14.88 5.85 -14.61
CA LEU A 214 15.53 6.41 -13.42
C LEU A 214 16.55 5.43 -12.80
N MET A 215 16.28 4.13 -12.89
CA MET A 215 17.21 3.09 -12.45
C MET A 215 18.46 3.08 -13.34
N ARG A 216 18.29 3.16 -14.66
CA ARG A 216 19.37 3.28 -15.65
C ARG A 216 20.24 4.51 -15.41
N TYR A 217 19.62 5.65 -15.09
CA TYR A 217 20.36 6.89 -14.76
C TYR A 217 21.21 6.75 -13.49
N LEU A 218 20.69 6.07 -12.46
CA LEU A 218 21.40 5.86 -11.20
C LEU A 218 22.35 4.64 -11.23
N GLY A 219 22.31 3.85 -12.30
CA GLY A 219 23.07 2.60 -12.45
C GLY A 219 22.58 1.48 -11.51
N ILE A 220 21.28 1.47 -11.19
CA ILE A 220 20.66 0.47 -10.30
C ILE A 220 19.94 -0.54 -11.18
N LYS A 221 20.02 -1.83 -10.82
CA LYS A 221 19.29 -2.92 -11.49
C LYS A 221 18.37 -3.60 -10.49
N GLN A 222 17.21 -4.07 -10.94
CA GLN A 222 16.32 -4.88 -10.11
C GLN A 222 16.36 -6.32 -10.60
N LEU A 223 16.63 -7.25 -9.69
CA LEU A 223 16.65 -8.69 -9.97
C LEU A 223 15.32 -9.31 -9.54
N SER A 224 14.69 -10.07 -10.44
CA SER A 224 13.41 -10.73 -10.21
C SER A 224 13.59 -12.24 -10.28
N VAL A 225 13.26 -12.94 -9.19
CA VAL A 225 13.34 -14.39 -9.10
C VAL A 225 11.98 -14.98 -9.47
N GLU A 226 11.95 -15.84 -10.48
CA GLU A 226 10.77 -16.60 -10.90
C GLU A 226 10.94 -18.08 -10.59
N THR A 227 9.85 -18.75 -10.19
CA THR A 227 9.87 -20.17 -9.84
C THR A 227 8.79 -20.96 -10.56
N ALA A 228 9.08 -22.23 -10.87
CA ALA A 228 8.13 -23.15 -11.49
C ALA A 228 6.94 -23.42 -10.55
N GLY A 229 5.72 -23.47 -11.12
CA GLY A 229 4.51 -23.86 -10.38
C GLY A 229 3.93 -22.79 -9.44
N GLN A 230 4.30 -21.51 -9.61
CA GLN A 230 3.82 -20.43 -8.76
C GLN A 230 2.42 -19.94 -9.20
N SER A 231 1.42 -20.09 -8.32
CA SER A 231 0.03 -19.65 -8.54
C SER A 231 -0.25 -18.19 -8.14
N SER A 232 0.78 -17.44 -7.73
CA SER A 232 0.67 -16.03 -7.30
C SER A 232 1.37 -15.10 -8.28
N THR A 233 0.77 -13.95 -8.59
CA THR A 233 1.30 -13.07 -9.65
C THR A 233 2.59 -12.33 -9.31
N GLY A 234 3.48 -12.30 -10.30
CA GLY A 234 4.75 -11.58 -10.27
C GLY A 234 5.89 -12.45 -9.74
N PRO A 235 7.15 -12.03 -9.95
CA PRO A 235 8.30 -12.79 -9.47
C PRO A 235 8.21 -12.98 -7.96
N LEU A 236 8.45 -14.21 -7.51
CA LEU A 236 8.41 -14.65 -6.11
C LEU A 236 9.15 -13.68 -5.19
N VAL A 237 10.27 -13.14 -5.68
CA VAL A 237 11.10 -12.15 -5.02
C VAL A 237 11.57 -11.08 -6.02
N LYS A 238 11.41 -9.80 -5.67
CA LYS A 238 12.06 -8.65 -6.33
C LYS A 238 13.14 -8.09 -5.41
N LEU A 239 14.37 -8.03 -5.90
CA LEU A 239 15.55 -7.51 -5.21
C LEU A 239 16.02 -6.26 -5.93
N LEU A 240 15.79 -5.09 -5.35
CA LEU A 240 16.20 -3.82 -5.93
C LEU A 240 17.66 -3.53 -5.56
N GLY A 241 18.50 -3.23 -6.55
CA GLY A 241 19.86 -2.71 -6.40
C GLY A 241 20.89 -3.67 -5.83
N VAL A 242 20.82 -4.95 -6.20
CA VAL A 242 21.91 -5.90 -5.96
C VAL A 242 23.16 -5.44 -6.71
N ILE A 243 24.29 -5.33 -6.02
CA ILE A 243 25.59 -4.97 -6.60
C ILE A 243 26.02 -6.10 -7.55
N ASP A 244 26.44 -5.74 -8.76
CA ASP A 244 26.81 -6.68 -9.83
C ASP A 244 25.73 -7.74 -10.09
N ALA A 245 24.46 -7.29 -10.22
CA ALA A 245 23.29 -8.15 -10.41
C ALA A 245 23.45 -9.21 -11.53
N GLU A 246 24.19 -8.90 -12.59
CA GLU A 246 24.51 -9.85 -13.67
C GLU A 246 25.42 -10.99 -13.17
N SER A 247 26.52 -10.66 -12.48
CA SER A 247 27.41 -11.65 -11.91
C SER A 247 26.72 -12.49 -10.83
N PHE A 248 25.89 -11.84 -9.99
CA PHE A 248 25.09 -12.52 -8.98
C PHE A 248 24.09 -13.50 -9.63
N ARG A 249 23.35 -13.06 -10.65
CA ARG A 249 22.44 -13.91 -11.43
C ARG A 249 23.17 -15.12 -12.00
N ASP A 250 24.28 -14.89 -12.68
CA ASP A 250 25.00 -15.94 -13.40
C ASP A 250 25.54 -16.99 -12.42
N GLN A 251 25.97 -16.58 -11.22
CA GLN A 251 26.40 -17.50 -10.16
C GLN A 251 25.23 -18.32 -9.57
N VAL A 252 24.05 -17.70 -9.38
CA VAL A 252 22.84 -18.41 -8.93
C VAL A 252 22.40 -19.43 -9.97
N LEU A 253 22.41 -19.09 -11.27
CA LEU A 253 22.06 -20.00 -12.35
C LEU A 253 23.07 -21.16 -12.49
N GLN A 254 24.37 -20.88 -12.39
CA GLN A 254 25.39 -21.92 -12.42
C GLN A 254 25.25 -22.91 -11.26
N GLN A 255 24.90 -22.42 -10.06
CA GLN A 255 24.67 -23.29 -8.90
C GLN A 255 23.41 -24.15 -9.09
N ARG A 256 22.32 -23.59 -9.61
CA ARG A 256 21.12 -24.35 -10.01
C ARG A 256 21.48 -25.46 -11.01
N ASP A 257 22.22 -25.13 -12.06
CA ASP A 257 22.54 -26.09 -13.12
C ASP A 257 23.46 -27.22 -12.61
N LYS A 258 24.34 -26.95 -11.63
CA LYS A 258 25.10 -27.98 -10.92
C LYS A 258 24.19 -28.92 -10.14
N LEU A 259 23.23 -28.39 -9.39
CA LEU A 259 22.25 -29.21 -8.66
C LEU A 259 21.42 -30.08 -9.61
N ARG A 260 20.96 -29.50 -10.73
CA ARG A 260 20.15 -30.21 -11.73
C ARG A 260 20.94 -31.31 -12.46
N LYS A 261 22.23 -31.10 -12.75
CA LYS A 261 23.13 -32.11 -13.34
C LYS A 261 23.42 -33.28 -12.41
N THR A 262 23.33 -33.09 -11.09
CA THR A 262 23.54 -34.17 -10.11
C THR A 262 22.33 -35.13 -10.06
N VAL A 263 21.15 -34.68 -10.53
CA VAL A 263 19.88 -35.43 -10.52
C VAL A 263 19.57 -36.12 -11.87
N HIS A 264 20.28 -35.78 -12.96
CA HIS A 264 20.02 -36.30 -14.30
C HIS A 264 21.31 -36.80 -14.98
N SER A 265 21.85 -37.92 -14.48
CA SER A 265 22.83 -38.73 -15.19
C SER A 265 22.18 -40.02 -15.70
N ASP A 266 21.41 -39.93 -16.78
CA ASP A 266 21.12 -41.04 -17.72
C ASP A 266 20.71 -40.49 -19.10
N THR A 267 21.75 -40.19 -19.92
CA THR A 267 21.90 -40.29 -21.41
C THR A 267 20.91 -39.55 -22.37
N PRO A 268 21.27 -39.26 -23.65
CA PRO A 268 21.43 -37.87 -24.11
C PRO A 268 20.82 -37.51 -25.50
N LEU A 269 20.70 -36.18 -25.71
CA LEU A 269 20.92 -35.34 -26.90
C LEU A 269 20.53 -35.79 -28.33
N GLY A 270 19.72 -34.94 -28.98
CA GLY A 270 19.73 -34.70 -30.43
C GLY A 270 19.33 -33.25 -30.75
N ALA A 271 20.25 -32.47 -31.33
CA ALA A 271 20.05 -31.12 -31.89
C ALA A 271 19.31 -31.18 -33.25
N SER A 272 18.79 -30.12 -33.90
CA SER A 272 19.32 -28.76 -34.11
C SER A 272 18.33 -27.85 -34.90
N ALA A 273 18.56 -26.53 -34.79
CA ALA A 273 18.45 -25.46 -35.82
C ALA A 273 17.04 -25.08 -36.34
N GLU A 274 16.49 -23.91 -35.99
CA GLU A 274 16.72 -22.53 -36.50
C GLU A 274 15.70 -22.16 -37.58
N ASP A 275 14.89 -21.12 -37.32
CA ASP A 275 14.51 -20.10 -38.31
C ASP A 275 14.01 -18.84 -37.58
N GLU A 276 14.70 -17.73 -37.82
CA GLU A 276 14.25 -16.38 -37.47
C GLU A 276 13.28 -15.87 -38.56
N THR A 277 12.21 -15.17 -38.18
CA THR A 277 11.92 -13.76 -38.56
C THR A 277 10.43 -13.45 -38.38
N GLN A 278 10.05 -12.85 -37.26
CA GLN A 278 9.08 -11.73 -37.13
C GLN A 278 8.82 -11.49 -35.64
N LEU A 279 8.84 -10.23 -35.20
CA LEU A 279 8.39 -9.80 -33.87
C LEU A 279 6.88 -10.11 -33.71
N GLN A 280 6.54 -11.36 -33.46
CA GLN A 280 5.30 -11.74 -32.80
C GLN A 280 5.61 -11.81 -31.31
N ILE A 281 4.94 -10.96 -30.53
CA ILE A 281 4.70 -11.28 -29.12
C ILE A 281 3.96 -12.62 -29.18
N LEU A 282 4.60 -13.69 -28.74
CA LEU A 282 4.03 -15.03 -28.84
C LEU A 282 2.68 -15.03 -28.11
N ALA A 283 1.63 -15.31 -28.88
CA ALA A 283 0.25 -15.34 -28.42
C ALA A 283 0.07 -16.49 -27.42
N ALA A 284 -0.43 -16.17 -26.24
CA ALA A 284 -0.84 -17.14 -25.23
C ALA A 284 -2.36 -17.18 -25.14
N ASP A 285 -2.92 -18.20 -24.51
CA ASP A 285 -4.37 -18.32 -24.34
C ASP A 285 -4.74 -18.25 -22.86
N ILE A 286 -5.91 -17.71 -22.54
CA ILE A 286 -6.46 -17.73 -21.18
C ILE A 286 -7.77 -18.48 -21.19
N SER A 287 -7.87 -19.50 -20.35
CA SER A 287 -9.06 -20.30 -20.12
C SER A 287 -9.71 -19.84 -18.82
N VAL A 288 -10.91 -19.26 -18.91
CA VAL A 288 -11.63 -18.65 -17.79
C VAL A 288 -12.82 -19.50 -17.39
N THR A 289 -12.79 -20.04 -16.18
CA THR A 289 -13.93 -20.69 -15.56
C THR A 289 -14.72 -19.66 -14.75
N MET A 290 -16.00 -19.50 -15.09
CA MET A 290 -16.85 -18.47 -14.53
C MET A 290 -17.69 -19.01 -13.37
N ASN A 291 -17.59 -18.36 -12.20
CA ASN A 291 -18.41 -18.64 -11.03
C ASN A 291 -19.43 -17.51 -10.81
N GLY A 292 -20.70 -17.85 -10.58
CA GLY A 292 -21.75 -16.87 -10.27
C GLY A 292 -22.23 -16.02 -11.45
N ALA A 293 -21.97 -16.45 -12.69
CA ALA A 293 -22.49 -15.74 -13.87
C ALA A 293 -24.03 -15.78 -13.91
N PRO A 294 -24.70 -14.70 -14.36
CA PRO A 294 -26.15 -14.66 -14.48
C PRO A 294 -26.66 -15.63 -15.54
N GLY A 295 -27.94 -16.04 -15.47
CA GLY A 295 -28.50 -17.03 -16.43
C GLY A 295 -28.65 -16.53 -17.88
N SER A 296 -28.45 -15.25 -18.14
CA SER A 296 -28.57 -14.61 -19.46
C SER A 296 -27.75 -13.33 -19.53
N GLY A 297 -27.42 -12.88 -20.75
CA GLY A 297 -26.66 -11.65 -21.02
C GLY A 297 -25.45 -11.92 -21.91
N ILE A 298 -24.67 -10.86 -22.21
CA ILE A 298 -23.40 -10.97 -22.91
C ILE A 298 -22.27 -10.81 -21.91
N LEU A 299 -21.36 -11.79 -21.84
CA LEU A 299 -20.10 -11.65 -21.15
C LEU A 299 -19.12 -10.92 -22.05
N VAL A 300 -18.48 -9.92 -21.48
CA VAL A 300 -17.41 -9.16 -22.14
C VAL A 300 -16.14 -9.35 -21.32
N PHE A 301 -15.20 -10.08 -21.90
CA PHE A 301 -13.87 -10.32 -21.35
C PHE A 301 -12.92 -9.26 -21.88
N GLN A 302 -12.22 -8.56 -21.00
CA GLN A 302 -11.24 -7.54 -21.33
C GLN A 302 -9.90 -7.89 -20.68
N VAL A 303 -8.85 -7.94 -21.50
CA VAL A 303 -7.47 -8.14 -21.06
C VAL A 303 -6.74 -6.80 -21.10
N TYR A 304 -6.09 -6.44 -20.00
CA TYR A 304 -5.29 -5.24 -19.88
C TYR A 304 -3.82 -5.58 -19.65
N ASP A 305 -2.92 -4.89 -20.34
CA ASP A 305 -1.46 -4.99 -20.22
C ASP A 305 -0.84 -3.73 -19.55
N SER A 306 -1.71 -2.81 -19.08
CA SER A 306 -1.30 -1.53 -18.51
C SER A 306 -2.12 -1.17 -17.28
N ALA A 307 -1.43 -0.78 -16.20
CA ALA A 307 -2.07 -0.32 -14.97
C ALA A 307 -2.95 0.92 -15.17
N SER A 308 -2.55 1.81 -16.08
CA SER A 308 -3.28 3.05 -16.38
C SER A 308 -4.56 2.83 -17.20
N ALA A 309 -4.61 1.73 -17.95
CA ALA A 309 -5.74 1.29 -18.75
C ALA A 309 -6.76 0.55 -17.86
N PHE A 310 -6.24 -0.38 -17.06
CA PHE A 310 -7.03 -1.18 -16.12
C PHE A 310 -7.71 -0.35 -15.02
N GLY A 311 -7.01 0.64 -14.44
CA GLY A 311 -7.53 1.45 -13.33
C GLY A 311 -8.83 2.21 -13.63
N ASP A 312 -9.12 2.47 -14.90
CA ASP A 312 -10.31 3.20 -15.38
C ASP A 312 -11.17 2.37 -16.35
N PHE A 313 -10.83 1.09 -16.52
CA PHE A 313 -11.44 0.17 -17.49
C PHE A 313 -11.50 0.73 -18.92
N ARG A 314 -10.35 1.16 -19.44
CA ARG A 314 -10.24 1.81 -20.76
C ARG A 314 -9.14 1.16 -21.61
N ASP A 315 -9.35 1.15 -22.93
CA ASP A 315 -8.35 0.71 -23.91
C ASP A 315 -7.76 -0.68 -23.60
N PRO A 316 -8.58 -1.76 -23.48
CA PRO A 316 -8.06 -3.10 -23.26
C PRO A 316 -7.20 -3.55 -24.45
N ALA A 317 -6.14 -4.32 -24.17
CA ALA A 317 -5.29 -4.92 -25.19
C ALA A 317 -6.06 -5.97 -26.01
N LYS A 318 -7.04 -6.61 -25.38
CA LYS A 318 -7.94 -7.56 -26.04
C LYS A 318 -9.35 -7.52 -25.45
N GLU A 319 -10.35 -7.68 -26.30
CA GLU A 319 -11.74 -7.86 -25.90
C GLU A 319 -12.34 -9.09 -26.60
N LEU A 320 -13.11 -9.89 -25.84
CA LEU A 320 -13.92 -11.00 -26.35
C LEU A 320 -15.35 -10.84 -25.83
N ARG A 321 -16.33 -10.97 -26.72
CA ARG A 321 -17.76 -10.90 -26.41
C ARG A 321 -18.42 -12.23 -26.71
N THR A 322 -19.16 -12.78 -25.74
CA THR A 322 -19.80 -14.08 -25.89
C THR A 322 -21.06 -14.19 -25.01
N PRO A 323 -22.14 -14.84 -25.48
CA PRO A 323 -23.32 -15.09 -24.64
C PRO A 323 -22.97 -15.92 -23.40
N VAL A 324 -23.67 -15.68 -22.30
CA VAL A 324 -23.50 -16.52 -21.11
C VAL A 324 -23.96 -17.96 -21.42
N ARG A 325 -23.12 -18.92 -21.07
CA ARG A 325 -23.35 -20.37 -21.11
C ARG A 325 -23.23 -20.92 -19.68
N SER A 326 -24.20 -21.73 -19.25
CA SER A 326 -24.18 -22.43 -17.97
C SER A 326 -23.04 -23.46 -17.92
N ASP A 327 -22.27 -23.48 -16.83
CA ASP A 327 -21.13 -24.38 -16.57
C ASP A 327 -20.03 -24.37 -17.66
N ALA A 328 -19.72 -23.18 -18.18
CA ALA A 328 -18.78 -23.04 -19.29
C ALA A 328 -17.44 -22.42 -18.88
N THR A 329 -16.37 -23.05 -19.35
CA THR A 329 -15.04 -22.44 -19.52
C THR A 329 -15.03 -21.63 -20.82
N TYR A 330 -14.43 -20.43 -20.78
CA TYR A 330 -14.32 -19.52 -21.90
C TYR A 330 -12.86 -19.34 -22.29
N LEU A 331 -12.56 -19.49 -23.59
CA LEU A 331 -11.20 -19.34 -24.10
C LEU A 331 -11.01 -17.92 -24.68
N ILE A 332 -10.03 -17.21 -24.16
CA ILE A 332 -9.52 -15.95 -24.71
C ILE A 332 -8.22 -16.29 -25.42
N GLU A 333 -8.28 -16.44 -26.74
CA GLU A 333 -7.09 -16.79 -27.53
C GLU A 333 -6.15 -15.59 -27.69
N ASN A 334 -4.90 -15.77 -28.11
CA ASN A 334 -3.98 -14.71 -28.56
C ASN A 334 -3.91 -13.46 -27.64
N VAL A 335 -3.66 -13.70 -26.36
CA VAL A 335 -3.40 -12.71 -25.32
C VAL A 335 -1.92 -12.30 -25.34
N PRO A 336 -1.57 -11.02 -25.09
CA PRO A 336 -0.18 -10.61 -24.95
C PRO A 336 0.52 -11.38 -23.82
N ALA A 337 1.71 -11.90 -24.07
CA ALA A 337 2.57 -12.48 -23.05
C ALA A 337 3.05 -11.38 -22.06
N GLY A 338 3.29 -11.77 -20.80
CA GLY A 338 3.74 -10.87 -19.73
C GLY A 338 2.69 -10.61 -18.64
N GLU A 339 2.79 -9.47 -17.96
CA GLU A 339 1.85 -9.09 -16.89
C GLU A 339 0.52 -8.60 -17.50
N VAL A 340 -0.57 -9.31 -17.29
CA VAL A 340 -1.91 -8.90 -17.75
C VAL A 340 -2.96 -9.01 -16.65
N ALA A 341 -4.01 -8.20 -16.68
CA ALA A 341 -5.18 -8.34 -15.82
C ALA A 341 -6.42 -8.64 -16.66
N VAL A 342 -7.27 -9.56 -16.18
CA VAL A 342 -8.53 -9.93 -16.85
C VAL A 342 -9.70 -9.33 -16.06
N LEU A 343 -10.55 -8.60 -16.76
CA LEU A 343 -11.86 -8.14 -16.28
C LEU A 343 -12.93 -8.86 -17.09
N VAL A 344 -13.98 -9.32 -16.44
CA VAL A 344 -15.18 -9.82 -17.09
C VAL A 344 -16.36 -9.03 -16.56
N TYR A 345 -17.16 -8.42 -17.43
CA TYR A 345 -18.42 -7.80 -17.04
C TYR A 345 -19.59 -8.39 -17.82
N VAL A 346 -20.78 -8.30 -17.22
CA VAL A 346 -22.03 -8.70 -17.84
C VAL A 346 -22.67 -7.45 -18.46
N ASP A 347 -22.72 -7.40 -19.78
CA ASP A 347 -23.45 -6.38 -20.54
C ASP A 347 -24.93 -6.78 -20.54
N GLU A 348 -25.69 -6.26 -19.56
CA GLU A 348 -27.08 -6.67 -19.30
C GLU A 348 -28.06 -6.04 -20.30
N ASN A 349 -27.70 -4.90 -20.88
CA ASN A 349 -28.54 -4.16 -21.83
C ASN A 349 -28.01 -4.19 -23.27
N GLU A 350 -26.97 -4.98 -23.53
CA GLU A 350 -26.34 -5.20 -24.83
C GLU A 350 -25.85 -3.89 -25.50
N ASN A 351 -25.47 -2.90 -24.70
CA ASN A 351 -25.16 -1.56 -25.20
C ASN A 351 -23.69 -1.39 -25.63
N GLY A 352 -22.83 -2.38 -25.39
CA GLY A 352 -21.42 -2.27 -25.75
C GLY A 352 -20.49 -1.74 -24.66
N LEU A 353 -21.03 -1.31 -23.52
CA LEU A 353 -20.36 -0.41 -22.58
C LEU A 353 -20.58 -0.87 -21.13
N ILE A 354 -19.57 -0.66 -20.28
CA ILE A 354 -19.76 -0.83 -18.83
C ILE A 354 -20.59 0.34 -18.31
N ASP A 355 -21.81 0.08 -17.87
CA ASP A 355 -22.67 1.13 -17.31
C ASP A 355 -22.17 1.59 -15.94
N LYS A 356 -22.01 2.90 -15.76
CA LYS A 356 -21.47 3.51 -14.54
C LYS A 356 -22.47 4.44 -13.87
N ASN A 357 -22.41 4.57 -12.54
CA ASN A 357 -23.11 5.61 -11.79
C ASN A 357 -22.44 7.00 -11.99
N PHE A 358 -23.03 8.05 -11.44
CA PHE A 358 -22.56 9.43 -11.68
C PHE A 358 -21.10 9.68 -11.24
N ILE A 359 -20.58 8.92 -10.28
CA ILE A 359 -19.19 9.03 -9.84
C ILE A 359 -18.22 8.06 -10.54
N GLY A 360 -18.74 7.14 -11.37
CA GLY A 360 -17.94 6.25 -12.23
C GLY A 360 -17.86 4.80 -11.75
N ILE A 361 -18.62 4.41 -10.71
CA ILE A 361 -18.65 3.03 -10.23
C ILE A 361 -19.53 2.19 -11.18
N PRO A 362 -19.05 1.02 -11.64
CA PRO A 362 -19.86 0.11 -12.44
C PRO A 362 -21.17 -0.29 -11.73
N LYS A 363 -22.27 -0.31 -12.50
CA LYS A 363 -23.59 -0.77 -12.07
C LYS A 363 -23.76 -2.26 -12.37
N GLU A 364 -23.20 -2.70 -13.48
CA GLU A 364 -23.27 -4.08 -13.93
C GLU A 364 -22.37 -5.01 -13.10
N PRO A 365 -22.76 -6.28 -12.96
CA PRO A 365 -21.91 -7.29 -12.34
C PRO A 365 -20.59 -7.44 -13.12
N LEU A 366 -19.50 -7.58 -12.37
CA LEU A 366 -18.18 -7.84 -12.94
C LEU A 366 -17.36 -8.78 -12.07
N GLY A 367 -16.30 -9.33 -12.64
CA GLY A 367 -15.30 -10.15 -11.97
C GLY A 367 -13.91 -9.77 -12.47
N ILE A 368 -12.92 -9.91 -11.61
CA ILE A 368 -11.53 -9.54 -11.89
C ILE A 368 -10.65 -10.75 -11.59
N SER A 369 -9.59 -10.96 -12.38
CA SER A 369 -8.57 -11.97 -12.12
C SER A 369 -8.01 -11.90 -10.69
N ASN A 370 -7.57 -13.04 -10.17
CA ASN A 370 -7.26 -13.29 -8.74
C ASN A 370 -8.47 -13.14 -7.79
N ASN A 371 -9.70 -13.12 -8.32
CA ASN A 371 -10.93 -12.86 -7.57
C ASN A 371 -10.83 -11.59 -6.70
N TYR A 372 -10.08 -10.60 -7.18
CA TYR A 372 -9.85 -9.35 -6.50
C TYR A 372 -11.13 -8.49 -6.53
N ARG A 373 -11.64 -8.09 -5.36
CA ARG A 373 -12.88 -7.31 -5.22
C ARG A 373 -12.64 -5.92 -4.65
N PRO A 374 -12.08 -4.99 -5.43
CA PRO A 374 -11.82 -3.65 -4.96
C PRO A 374 -13.11 -2.98 -4.50
N LYS A 375 -12.99 -2.31 -3.38
CA LYS A 375 -14.02 -1.45 -2.83
C LYS A 375 -13.83 -0.01 -3.33
N GLY A 376 -12.63 0.35 -3.79
CA GLY A 376 -12.33 1.57 -4.55
C GLY A 376 -11.98 1.32 -6.03
N PRO A 377 -11.21 2.22 -6.66
CA PRO A 377 -10.63 2.00 -7.98
C PRO A 377 -9.72 0.76 -8.01
N PRO A 378 -9.77 -0.07 -9.07
CA PRO A 378 -9.03 -1.32 -9.13
C PRO A 378 -7.51 -1.09 -9.27
N SER A 379 -6.73 -1.92 -8.58
CA SER A 379 -5.26 -1.95 -8.67
C SER A 379 -4.81 -3.06 -9.62
N PHE A 380 -4.06 -2.70 -10.65
CA PHE A 380 -3.49 -3.67 -11.59
C PHE A 380 -2.57 -4.66 -10.89
N ASP A 381 -1.77 -4.21 -9.92
CA ASP A 381 -0.84 -5.09 -9.19
C ASP A 381 -1.55 -6.19 -8.40
N ARG A 382 -2.80 -5.96 -7.95
CA ARG A 382 -3.61 -6.99 -7.27
C ARG A 382 -4.34 -7.91 -8.25
N ALA A 383 -4.63 -7.43 -9.46
CA ALA A 383 -5.37 -8.17 -10.48
C ALA A 383 -4.50 -8.92 -11.47
N LYS A 384 -3.23 -8.51 -11.66
CA LYS A 384 -2.40 -9.05 -12.74
C LYS A 384 -2.23 -10.56 -12.63
N LEU A 385 -1.84 -11.19 -13.73
CA LEU A 385 -1.43 -12.57 -13.94
C LEU A 385 -0.15 -12.53 -14.77
N ASN A 386 0.71 -13.54 -14.63
CA ASN A 386 1.88 -13.70 -15.50
C ASN A 386 1.53 -14.72 -16.59
N ILE A 387 1.49 -14.27 -17.84
CA ILE A 387 1.15 -15.12 -18.98
C ILE A 387 2.43 -15.52 -19.70
N ALA A 388 2.72 -16.82 -19.69
CA ALA A 388 3.85 -17.41 -20.42
C ALA A 388 3.54 -17.52 -21.91
N GLU A 389 4.58 -17.42 -22.73
CA GLU A 389 4.46 -17.54 -24.19
C GLU A 389 3.99 -18.94 -24.61
N ASN A 390 3.03 -19.01 -25.54
CA ASN A 390 2.48 -20.27 -26.09
C ASN A 390 1.91 -21.26 -25.05
N GLU A 391 1.50 -20.78 -23.87
CA GLU A 391 0.83 -21.59 -22.85
C GLU A 391 -0.63 -21.14 -22.67
N THR A 392 -1.50 -22.08 -22.29
CA THR A 392 -2.86 -21.76 -21.84
C THR A 392 -2.86 -21.61 -20.33
N THR A 393 -3.22 -20.42 -19.83
CA THR A 393 -3.38 -20.18 -18.39
C THR A 393 -4.83 -20.35 -17.98
N ASP A 394 -5.10 -21.28 -17.06
CA ASP A 394 -6.42 -21.47 -16.47
C ASP A 394 -6.64 -20.53 -15.28
N ILE A 395 -7.77 -19.83 -15.25
CA ILE A 395 -8.16 -18.95 -14.13
C ILE A 395 -9.64 -19.12 -13.77
N ASP A 396 -9.95 -18.95 -12.49
CA ASP A 396 -11.31 -18.85 -11.98
C ASP A 396 -11.67 -17.37 -11.72
N ILE A 397 -12.82 -16.93 -12.22
CA ILE A 397 -13.35 -15.59 -11.95
C ILE A 397 -14.77 -15.67 -11.38
N GLU A 398 -14.96 -15.05 -10.23
CA GLU A 398 -16.28 -14.89 -9.60
C GLU A 398 -16.88 -13.52 -9.93
N ILE A 399 -18.10 -13.53 -10.46
CA ILE A 399 -18.87 -12.32 -10.74
C ILE A 399 -19.52 -11.81 -9.46
N TYR A 400 -19.43 -10.51 -9.23
CA TYR A 400 -20.08 -9.83 -8.12
C TYR A 400 -20.63 -8.46 -8.54
N LYS A 401 -21.65 -7.98 -7.81
CA LYS A 401 -22.15 -6.60 -7.98
C LYS A 401 -21.27 -5.64 -7.20
N VAL A 402 -20.61 -4.70 -7.89
CA VAL A 402 -19.72 -3.73 -7.25
C VAL A 402 -20.46 -2.91 -6.20
N LEU A 403 -21.70 -2.50 -6.44
CA LEU A 403 -22.47 -1.71 -5.47
C LEU A 403 -23.21 -2.56 -4.43
N GLY A 404 -23.20 -3.90 -4.56
CA GLY A 404 -24.13 -4.77 -3.84
C GLY A 404 -25.59 -4.51 -4.23
N GLU A 405 -26.55 -5.16 -3.56
CA GLU A 405 -27.98 -4.99 -3.90
C GLU A 405 -28.58 -3.66 -3.44
N ARG A 406 -27.99 -3.02 -2.42
CA ARG A 406 -28.55 -1.82 -1.78
C ARG A 406 -27.64 -0.60 -1.86
N GLY A 407 -26.52 -0.69 -2.56
CA GLY A 407 -25.44 0.29 -2.46
C GLY A 407 -24.52 0.03 -1.27
N ARG A 408 -23.43 0.80 -1.19
CA ARG A 408 -22.42 0.73 -0.13
C ARG A 408 -22.55 1.92 0.81
N ILE A 409 -22.54 1.67 2.12
CA ILE A 409 -22.49 2.71 3.15
C ILE A 409 -21.08 2.75 3.73
N GLY A 410 -20.54 3.95 3.92
CA GLY A 410 -19.32 4.16 4.67
C GLY A 410 -19.53 5.14 5.81
N VAL A 411 -18.93 4.86 6.95
CA VAL A 411 -18.96 5.71 8.13
C VAL A 411 -17.55 5.93 8.63
N GLY A 412 -17.26 7.15 9.09
CA GLY A 412 -15.99 7.46 9.70
C GLY A 412 -15.90 8.91 10.14
N VAL A 413 -14.68 9.43 10.18
CA VAL A 413 -14.37 10.77 10.66
C VAL A 413 -13.53 11.51 9.63
N GLY A 414 -13.77 12.80 9.50
CA GLY A 414 -12.99 13.66 8.65
C GLY A 414 -12.82 15.06 9.23
N VAL A 415 -12.06 15.87 8.52
CA VAL A 415 -11.82 17.28 8.81
C VAL A 415 -11.93 18.05 7.50
N ILE A 416 -12.59 19.20 7.56
CA ILE A 416 -12.57 20.20 6.49
C ILE A 416 -11.75 21.38 7.00
N GLY A 417 -10.82 21.84 6.17
CA GLY A 417 -9.93 22.97 6.42
C GLY A 417 -10.14 24.07 5.39
N ARG A 418 -10.14 25.33 5.81
CA ARG A 418 -10.08 26.48 4.89
C ARG A 418 -9.26 27.62 5.52
N SER A 419 -8.33 28.20 4.77
CA SER A 419 -7.66 29.44 5.19
C SER A 419 -8.59 30.64 5.03
N SER A 420 -8.49 31.61 5.93
CA SER A 420 -9.20 32.88 5.84
C SER A 420 -8.42 33.86 4.96
N PRO A 421 -9.02 34.44 3.90
CA PRO A 421 -8.38 35.50 3.13
C PRO A 421 -8.65 36.90 3.70
N TYR A 422 -9.36 37.02 4.83
CA TYR A 422 -9.87 38.29 5.33
C TYR A 422 -8.83 39.07 6.14
N VAL A 423 -8.87 40.39 6.06
CA VAL A 423 -7.93 41.29 6.72
C VAL A 423 -7.86 41.00 8.22
N GLY A 424 -6.66 40.68 8.72
CA GLY A 424 -6.38 40.47 10.14
C GLY A 424 -7.00 39.20 10.73
N SER A 425 -7.45 38.26 9.89
CA SER A 425 -7.96 36.95 10.32
C SER A 425 -6.88 35.89 10.08
N ASP A 426 -6.32 35.35 11.15
CA ASP A 426 -5.42 34.19 11.11
C ASP A 426 -6.21 32.86 11.24
N THR A 427 -7.55 32.93 11.16
CA THR A 427 -8.43 31.79 11.41
C THR A 427 -8.32 30.78 10.27
N THR A 428 -7.61 29.67 10.52
CA THR A 428 -7.76 28.46 9.69
C THR A 428 -8.91 27.65 10.25
N VAL A 429 -10.06 27.69 9.59
CA VAL A 429 -11.25 26.96 10.02
C VAL A 429 -11.00 25.47 9.82
N LEU A 430 -10.80 24.72 10.91
CA LEU A 430 -10.63 23.27 10.93
C LEU A 430 -11.83 22.61 11.62
N ASN A 431 -12.82 22.21 10.83
CA ASN A 431 -14.05 21.63 11.35
C ASN A 431 -14.02 20.10 11.24
N PRO A 432 -14.07 19.37 12.37
CA PRO A 432 -14.29 17.93 12.32
C PRO A 432 -15.70 17.66 11.80
N ILE A 433 -15.83 16.65 10.94
CA ILE A 433 -17.10 16.25 10.36
C ILE A 433 -17.28 14.72 10.43
N PRO A 434 -18.50 14.23 10.67
CA PRO A 434 -18.80 12.83 10.43
C PRO A 434 -18.62 12.55 8.92
N ALA A 435 -17.77 11.59 8.58
CA ALA A 435 -17.56 11.18 7.20
C ALA A 435 -18.56 10.08 6.85
N ILE A 436 -19.77 10.49 6.45
CA ILE A 436 -20.82 9.59 5.98
C ILE A 436 -20.76 9.55 4.46
N THR A 437 -20.74 8.33 3.92
CA THR A 437 -20.81 8.09 2.48
C THR A 437 -21.88 7.07 2.16
N TYR A 438 -22.59 7.28 1.06
CA TYR A 438 -23.44 6.27 0.44
C TYR A 438 -23.19 6.27 -1.06
N ASN A 439 -22.94 5.10 -1.62
CA ASN A 439 -22.75 4.92 -3.05
C ASN A 439 -23.74 3.87 -3.55
N GLY A 440 -24.83 4.31 -4.17
CA GLY A 440 -25.76 3.48 -4.91
C GLY A 440 -25.67 3.69 -6.43
N GLU A 441 -26.58 3.04 -7.15
CA GLU A 441 -26.67 3.16 -8.61
C GLU A 441 -27.06 4.57 -9.07
N ARG A 442 -27.97 5.22 -8.34
CA ARG A 442 -28.46 6.57 -8.64
C ARG A 442 -28.09 7.58 -7.57
N LEU A 443 -28.36 7.28 -6.30
CA LEU A 443 -28.04 8.18 -5.19
C LEU A 443 -26.58 8.00 -4.77
N GLN A 444 -25.85 9.10 -4.66
CA GLN A 444 -24.55 9.20 -4.04
C GLN A 444 -24.58 10.30 -2.98
N TRP A 445 -24.03 10.01 -1.80
CA TRP A 445 -23.94 10.94 -0.69
C TRP A 445 -22.50 10.95 -0.17
N LEU A 446 -21.91 12.14 -0.06
CA LEU A 446 -20.58 12.37 0.49
C LEU A 446 -20.60 13.63 1.37
N GLY A 447 -20.70 13.42 2.69
CA GLY A 447 -20.71 14.52 3.67
C GLY A 447 -21.83 15.54 3.39
N PRO A 448 -21.52 16.83 3.16
CA PRO A 448 -22.54 17.85 2.88
C PRO A 448 -23.09 17.81 1.45
N ASN A 449 -22.60 16.91 0.59
CA ASN A 449 -22.95 16.85 -0.83
C ASN A 449 -23.77 15.60 -1.15
N VAL A 450 -24.88 15.77 -1.86
CA VAL A 450 -25.74 14.70 -2.36
C VAL A 450 -25.89 14.84 -3.87
N GLN A 451 -25.85 13.73 -4.59
CA GLN A 451 -26.02 13.67 -6.03
C GLN A 451 -26.98 12.53 -6.38
N TYR A 452 -27.85 12.76 -7.36
CA TYR A 452 -28.77 11.76 -7.86
C TYR A 452 -28.65 11.67 -9.38
N GLY A 453 -28.09 10.55 -9.86
CA GLY A 453 -27.95 10.26 -11.28
C GLY A 453 -29.30 10.24 -11.99
N ILE A 454 -29.46 11.11 -12.99
CA ILE A 454 -30.66 11.23 -13.80
C ILE A 454 -30.57 10.31 -15.01
N LEU A 455 -29.49 10.43 -15.77
CA LEU A 455 -29.28 9.76 -17.05
C LEU A 455 -27.78 9.74 -17.41
N GLY A 456 -27.37 8.85 -18.30
CA GLY A 456 -25.99 8.75 -18.77
C GLY A 456 -25.69 7.39 -19.37
N THR A 457 -24.79 7.37 -20.35
CA THR A 457 -24.31 6.16 -21.02
C THR A 457 -22.86 6.37 -21.46
N GLY A 458 -22.02 5.35 -21.29
CA GLY A 458 -20.61 5.40 -21.63
C GLY A 458 -19.88 6.58 -20.98
N ARG A 459 -19.48 7.56 -21.82
CA ARG A 459 -18.60 8.66 -21.43
C ARG A 459 -19.29 9.80 -20.70
N TRP A 460 -20.60 9.95 -20.78
CA TRP A 460 -21.28 11.13 -20.24
C TRP A 460 -22.39 10.77 -19.25
N ARG A 461 -22.49 11.53 -18.17
CA ARG A 461 -23.40 11.26 -17.05
C ARG A 461 -23.93 12.56 -16.46
N LEU A 462 -25.25 12.63 -16.26
CA LEU A 462 -25.97 13.78 -15.71
C LEU A 462 -26.58 13.43 -14.35
N ALA A 463 -26.48 14.35 -13.39
CA ALA A 463 -27.09 14.22 -12.07
C ALA A 463 -27.76 15.53 -11.62
N ALA A 464 -28.78 15.40 -10.78
CA ALA A 464 -29.17 16.47 -9.88
C ALA A 464 -28.18 16.52 -8.72
N SER A 465 -27.87 17.71 -8.22
CA SER A 465 -26.98 17.91 -7.07
C SER A 465 -27.65 18.75 -5.99
N ALA A 466 -27.25 18.52 -4.75
CA ALA A 466 -27.52 19.39 -3.62
C ALA A 466 -26.29 19.45 -2.72
N SER A 467 -25.95 20.64 -2.23
CA SER A 467 -24.81 20.84 -1.34
C SER A 467 -25.17 21.79 -0.20
N TYR A 468 -24.71 21.46 1.01
CA TYR A 468 -24.81 22.37 2.14
C TYR A 468 -23.61 23.33 2.12
N ARG A 469 -23.89 24.61 1.92
CA ARG A 469 -22.89 25.68 1.88
C ARG A 469 -22.71 26.26 3.28
N ILE A 470 -21.48 26.22 3.78
CA ILE A 470 -21.10 26.79 5.08
C ILE A 470 -20.68 28.24 4.89
N GLY A 471 -21.04 29.10 5.85
CA GLY A 471 -20.58 30.48 5.96
C GLY A 471 -19.07 30.61 5.90
N VAL A 472 -18.59 31.71 5.31
CA VAL A 472 -17.16 31.90 5.00
C VAL A 472 -16.37 32.63 6.07
N PHE A 473 -17.05 33.34 6.98
CA PHE A 473 -16.49 33.97 8.19
C PHE A 473 -17.58 34.30 9.21
N GLU A 474 -17.17 34.56 10.45
CA GLU A 474 -17.96 35.14 11.55
C GLU A 474 -17.50 36.59 11.80
N GLU A 475 -18.38 37.47 12.29
CA GLU A 475 -18.09 38.90 12.46
C GLU A 475 -16.93 39.15 13.44
N ASP A 476 -16.75 38.26 14.42
CA ASP A 476 -15.71 38.32 15.45
C ASP A 476 -14.40 37.63 15.06
N ASP A 477 -14.30 37.07 13.84
CA ASP A 477 -13.05 36.50 13.30
C ASP A 477 -11.94 37.56 13.18
N SER A 478 -12.29 38.83 12.93
CA SER A 478 -11.32 39.93 12.95
C SER A 478 -11.97 41.31 13.20
N PRO A 479 -11.23 42.28 13.76
CA PRO A 479 -11.71 43.65 13.90
C PRO A 479 -12.11 44.31 12.56
N ALA A 480 -11.55 43.84 11.44
CA ALA A 480 -11.88 44.35 10.11
C ALA A 480 -13.26 43.87 9.62
N LEU A 481 -13.83 42.83 10.25
CA LEU A 481 -15.13 42.26 9.92
C LEU A 481 -16.26 42.76 10.84
N ALA A 482 -15.93 43.44 11.94
CA ALA A 482 -16.92 44.04 12.85
C ALA A 482 -17.99 44.88 12.11
N GLY A 483 -19.26 44.66 12.41
CA GLY A 483 -20.45 45.25 11.80
C GLY A 483 -20.83 44.68 10.42
N MET A 484 -20.19 43.61 9.95
CA MET A 484 -20.54 42.94 8.67
C MET A 484 -21.61 41.85 8.84
N GLY A 485 -21.83 41.36 10.06
CA GLY A 485 -22.64 40.17 10.35
C GLY A 485 -21.95 38.86 9.97
N ASP A 486 -22.38 37.78 10.62
CA ASP A 486 -21.91 36.42 10.33
C ASP A 486 -22.42 35.97 8.96
N ARG A 487 -21.64 35.11 8.29
CA ARG A 487 -22.05 34.56 7.00
C ARG A 487 -22.92 33.32 7.21
N ASP A 488 -24.11 33.38 6.63
CA ASP A 488 -25.13 32.36 6.76
C ASP A 488 -24.77 31.09 6.00
N ASN A 489 -25.19 29.97 6.58
CA ASN A 489 -25.25 28.70 5.89
C ASN A 489 -26.52 28.63 5.02
N THR A 490 -26.42 28.05 3.83
CA THR A 490 -27.57 27.80 2.95
C THR A 490 -27.51 26.44 2.27
N LEU A 491 -28.62 26.03 1.66
CA LEU A 491 -28.70 24.84 0.82
C LEU A 491 -28.63 25.29 -0.64
N MET A 492 -27.69 24.70 -1.37
CA MET A 492 -27.56 24.86 -2.81
C MET A 492 -28.14 23.62 -3.50
N ALA A 493 -28.77 23.80 -4.66
CA ALA A 493 -29.15 22.68 -5.52
C ALA A 493 -28.99 23.01 -6.99
N GLY A 494 -28.78 22.00 -7.83
CA GLY A 494 -28.68 22.17 -9.26
C GLY A 494 -28.37 20.91 -10.02
N ILE A 495 -27.49 21.02 -11.03
CA ILE A 495 -27.18 19.96 -11.97
C ILE A 495 -25.68 19.78 -12.16
N GLY A 496 -25.26 18.53 -12.31
CA GLY A 496 -23.88 18.15 -12.61
C GLY A 496 -23.81 17.30 -13.88
N LEU A 497 -22.83 17.58 -14.73
CA LEU A 497 -22.48 16.81 -15.91
C LEU A 497 -21.03 16.31 -15.76
N ARG A 498 -20.81 15.02 -15.96
CA ARG A 498 -19.48 14.43 -16.08
C ARG A 498 -19.29 13.87 -17.48
N TYR A 499 -18.13 14.13 -18.06
CA TYR A 499 -17.71 13.63 -19.37
C TYR A 499 -16.29 13.02 -19.28
N GLU A 500 -16.14 11.76 -19.68
CA GLU A 500 -14.87 11.05 -19.80
C GLU A 500 -14.24 11.35 -21.17
N LEU A 501 -13.21 12.19 -21.16
CA LEU A 501 -12.38 12.49 -22.32
C LEU A 501 -11.37 11.35 -22.58
N PRO A 502 -10.83 11.25 -23.81
CA PRO A 502 -9.78 10.29 -24.12
C PRO A 502 -8.59 10.35 -23.17
N GLY A 503 -7.94 9.20 -22.93
CA GLY A 503 -6.74 9.13 -22.08
C GLY A 503 -7.00 9.24 -20.57
N GLY A 504 -8.24 8.97 -20.12
CA GLY A 504 -8.61 8.93 -18.69
C GLY A 504 -8.82 10.31 -18.05
N VAL A 505 -8.99 11.35 -18.86
CA VAL A 505 -9.26 12.71 -18.37
C VAL A 505 -10.77 12.87 -18.13
N ASN A 506 -11.15 13.40 -16.96
CA ASN A 506 -12.54 13.67 -16.61
C ASN A 506 -12.79 15.17 -16.67
N LEU A 507 -13.83 15.58 -17.40
CA LEU A 507 -14.41 16.91 -17.33
C LEU A 507 -15.68 16.84 -16.48
N SER A 508 -15.74 17.59 -15.40
CA SER A 508 -16.93 17.74 -14.55
C SER A 508 -17.40 19.18 -14.60
N MET A 509 -18.66 19.41 -14.94
CA MET A 509 -19.30 20.71 -14.90
C MET A 509 -20.47 20.66 -13.94
N GLN A 510 -20.65 21.69 -13.13
CA GLN A 510 -21.76 21.76 -12.17
C GLN A 510 -22.28 23.19 -12.08
N TYR A 511 -23.59 23.35 -11.96
CA TYR A 511 -24.22 24.61 -11.61
C TYR A 511 -25.14 24.37 -10.42
N GLU A 512 -25.09 25.24 -9.41
CA GLU A 512 -25.97 25.21 -8.25
C GLU A 512 -26.50 26.61 -7.91
N HIS A 513 -27.70 26.66 -7.36
CA HIS A 513 -28.40 27.89 -6.97
C HIS A 513 -28.81 27.81 -5.50
N ASP A 514 -28.85 28.95 -4.80
CA ASP A 514 -29.38 29.03 -3.44
C ASP A 514 -30.89 28.79 -3.45
N VAL A 515 -31.31 27.63 -2.92
CA VAL A 515 -32.74 27.26 -2.95
C VAL A 515 -33.51 27.69 -1.71
N LEU A 516 -32.82 28.24 -0.70
CA LEU A 516 -33.46 28.80 0.50
C LEU A 516 -33.60 30.31 0.45
N ASP A 517 -33.02 30.95 -0.57
CA ASP A 517 -33.03 32.41 -0.77
C ASP A 517 -32.52 33.17 0.47
N LYS A 518 -31.54 32.58 1.17
CA LYS A 518 -30.89 33.22 2.32
C LYS A 518 -29.84 34.23 1.88
N ILE A 519 -29.15 33.91 0.79
CA ILE A 519 -28.10 34.72 0.17
C ILE A 519 -28.55 35.15 -1.24
N GLY A 520 -29.18 34.24 -1.98
CA GLY A 520 -29.51 34.39 -3.39
C GLY A 520 -28.36 34.02 -4.32
N GLY A 521 -28.63 33.99 -5.62
CA GLY A 521 -27.61 33.75 -6.65
C GLY A 521 -27.17 32.29 -6.78
N GLY A 522 -26.11 32.07 -7.55
CA GLY A 522 -25.66 30.72 -7.89
C GLY A 522 -24.17 30.63 -8.22
N SER A 523 -23.67 29.41 -8.26
CA SER A 523 -22.28 29.09 -8.57
C SER A 523 -22.19 28.09 -9.71
N ALA A 524 -21.11 28.16 -10.48
CA ALA A 524 -20.80 27.17 -11.50
C ALA A 524 -19.35 26.73 -11.36
N THR A 525 -19.09 25.46 -11.61
CA THR A 525 -17.74 24.91 -11.63
C THR A 525 -17.49 24.14 -12.90
N ALA A 526 -16.26 24.23 -13.41
CA ALA A 526 -15.75 23.36 -14.46
C ALA A 526 -14.41 22.81 -13.99
N ARG A 527 -14.32 21.49 -13.82
CA ARG A 527 -13.14 20.79 -13.30
C ARG A 527 -12.63 19.79 -14.34
N VAL A 528 -11.33 19.85 -14.63
CA VAL A 528 -10.60 18.82 -15.37
C VAL A 528 -9.74 18.05 -14.37
N SER A 529 -9.83 16.73 -14.37
CA SER A 529 -9.04 15.87 -13.48
C SER A 529 -8.57 14.60 -14.18
N LYS A 530 -7.50 13.98 -13.67
CA LYS A 530 -7.02 12.68 -14.15
C LYS A 530 -6.52 11.84 -12.98
N GLY A 531 -6.92 10.58 -12.94
CA GLY A 531 -6.45 9.65 -11.92
C GLY A 531 -5.20 8.90 -12.37
N PHE A 532 -4.25 8.76 -11.45
CA PHE A 532 -3.03 7.96 -11.62
C PHE A 532 -3.00 6.91 -10.52
N GLN A 533 -3.10 5.64 -10.89
CA GLN A 533 -3.06 4.51 -9.95
C GLN A 533 -1.61 4.03 -9.77
N THR A 534 -1.17 3.83 -8.53
CA THR A 534 0.12 3.21 -8.20
C THR A 534 -0.02 2.38 -6.92
N GLY A 535 -0.08 1.05 -7.07
CA GLY A 535 -0.30 0.14 -5.95
C GLY A 535 -1.62 0.42 -5.22
N TRP A 536 -1.52 0.75 -3.93
CA TRP A 536 -2.62 1.07 -3.00
C TRP A 536 -3.06 2.55 -3.01
N LEU A 537 -2.34 3.40 -3.75
CA LEU A 537 -2.54 4.84 -3.81
C LEU A 537 -3.07 5.25 -5.19
N ARG A 538 -4.12 6.07 -5.20
CA ARG A 538 -4.56 6.79 -6.39
C ARG A 538 -4.40 8.28 -6.19
N LEU A 539 -3.71 8.92 -7.12
CA LEU A 539 -3.47 10.35 -7.15
C LEU A 539 -4.35 11.02 -8.21
N VAL A 540 -4.97 12.15 -7.87
CA VAL A 540 -5.94 12.84 -8.72
C VAL A 540 -5.63 14.33 -8.75
N PRO A 541 -4.63 14.78 -9.54
CA PRO A 541 -4.49 16.20 -9.86
C PRO A 541 -5.75 16.72 -10.55
N GLN A 542 -6.11 17.96 -10.22
CA GLN A 542 -7.28 18.64 -10.77
C GLN A 542 -7.01 20.13 -10.97
N LEU A 543 -7.57 20.66 -12.05
CA LEU A 543 -7.69 22.09 -12.33
C LEU A 543 -9.18 22.41 -12.38
N GLN A 544 -9.59 23.48 -11.71
CA GLN A 544 -10.99 23.90 -11.63
C GLN A 544 -11.12 25.39 -11.88
N VAL A 545 -12.19 25.77 -12.58
CA VAL A 545 -12.65 27.15 -12.72
C VAL A 545 -13.92 27.27 -11.90
N ASN A 546 -14.01 28.29 -11.07
CA ASN A 546 -15.22 28.61 -10.32
C ASN A 546 -15.79 29.93 -10.82
N TRP A 547 -17.10 29.95 -11.07
CA TRP A 547 -17.87 31.16 -11.25
C TRP A 547 -18.82 31.33 -10.06
N LEU A 548 -18.91 32.55 -9.56
CA LEU A 548 -19.88 32.94 -8.54
C LEU A 548 -20.69 34.11 -9.09
N SER A 549 -22.01 34.06 -8.92
CA SER A 549 -22.87 35.20 -9.23
C SER A 549 -22.50 36.43 -8.40
N ASP A 550 -23.05 37.56 -8.79
CA ASP A 550 -22.82 38.80 -8.09
C ASP A 550 -23.42 38.83 -6.68
N GLU A 551 -24.56 38.18 -6.46
CA GLU A 551 -25.13 38.05 -5.12
C GLU A 551 -24.21 37.24 -4.20
N LEU A 552 -23.79 36.05 -4.62
CA LEU A 552 -22.89 35.21 -3.82
C LEU A 552 -21.54 35.87 -3.59
N THR A 553 -20.96 36.50 -4.61
CA THR A 553 -19.63 37.12 -4.44
C THR A 553 -19.72 38.36 -3.55
N ASN A 554 -20.72 39.22 -3.77
CA ASN A 554 -20.91 40.39 -2.92
C ASN A 554 -21.25 40.00 -1.48
N TYR A 555 -21.96 38.88 -1.29
CA TYR A 555 -22.17 38.34 0.03
C TYR A 555 -20.85 37.93 0.68
N ASP A 556 -20.00 37.14 0.02
CA ASP A 556 -18.77 36.67 0.66
C ASP A 556 -17.69 37.76 0.84
N PHE A 557 -17.59 38.71 -0.09
CA PHE A 557 -16.43 39.61 -0.20
C PHE A 557 -16.80 41.08 -0.36
N GLY A 558 -18.07 41.44 -0.52
CA GLY A 558 -18.52 42.82 -0.68
C GLY A 558 -18.71 43.55 0.66
N VAL A 559 -18.74 44.89 0.59
CA VAL A 559 -19.06 45.77 1.73
C VAL A 559 -20.31 46.57 1.39
N THR A 560 -21.39 46.34 2.14
CA THR A 560 -22.64 47.06 1.94
C THR A 560 -22.51 48.52 2.40
N ALA A 561 -23.35 49.41 1.87
CA ALA A 561 -23.38 50.81 2.30
C ALA A 561 -23.64 50.99 3.80
N ARG A 562 -24.35 50.04 4.43
CA ARG A 562 -24.64 50.04 5.87
C ARG A 562 -23.43 49.61 6.71
N ALA A 563 -22.60 48.72 6.17
CA ALA A 563 -21.41 48.23 6.85
C ALA A 563 -20.16 49.06 6.52
N ALA A 564 -20.27 50.08 5.65
CA ALA A 564 -19.17 50.93 5.27
C ALA A 564 -18.70 51.83 6.44
N THR A 565 -17.39 51.99 6.57
CA THR A 565 -16.73 52.90 7.52
C THR A 565 -15.69 53.75 6.80
N LEU A 566 -15.03 54.68 7.51
CA LEU A 566 -13.96 55.50 6.92
C LEU A 566 -12.76 54.67 6.43
N THR A 567 -12.50 53.52 7.05
CA THR A 567 -11.38 52.62 6.72
C THR A 567 -11.80 51.37 5.96
N ARG A 568 -13.11 51.14 5.80
CA ARG A 568 -13.72 50.03 5.04
C ARG A 568 -14.84 50.60 4.16
N PRO A 569 -14.52 51.24 3.02
CA PRO A 569 -15.54 51.83 2.14
C PRO A 569 -16.48 50.76 1.56
N ALA A 570 -17.68 51.18 1.15
CA ALA A 570 -18.60 50.29 0.43
C ALA A 570 -17.94 49.79 -0.86
N TYR A 571 -18.10 48.50 -1.14
CA TYR A 571 -17.44 47.84 -2.25
C TYR A 571 -18.37 46.77 -2.86
N ASN A 572 -18.49 46.79 -4.19
CA ASN A 572 -19.25 45.82 -4.96
C ASN A 572 -18.27 45.06 -5.86
N THR A 573 -18.21 43.76 -5.65
CA THR A 573 -17.35 42.83 -6.37
C THR A 573 -17.91 42.53 -7.78
N GLY A 574 -19.22 42.58 -8.03
CA GLY A 574 -19.86 42.02 -9.24
C GLY A 574 -19.87 40.49 -9.21
N SER A 575 -19.79 39.79 -10.35
CA SER A 575 -19.65 38.32 -10.43
C SER A 575 -18.19 37.84 -10.55
N SER A 576 -17.82 36.70 -9.95
CA SER A 576 -16.44 36.17 -9.97
C SER A 576 -16.17 35.16 -11.06
N VAL A 577 -14.91 35.11 -11.49
CA VAL A 577 -14.27 33.87 -11.97
C VAL A 577 -12.94 33.69 -11.24
N SER A 578 -12.75 32.56 -10.57
CA SER A 578 -11.51 32.17 -9.90
C SER A 578 -10.99 30.84 -10.46
N TYR A 579 -9.70 30.57 -10.24
CA TYR A 579 -9.04 29.34 -10.66
C TYR A 579 -8.56 28.56 -9.45
N GLU A 580 -8.72 27.24 -9.48
CA GLU A 580 -8.33 26.37 -8.39
C GLU A 580 -7.42 25.24 -8.91
N LEU A 581 -6.27 25.10 -8.27
CA LEU A 581 -5.36 23.97 -8.46
C LEU A 581 -5.48 23.05 -7.27
N GLY A 582 -5.77 21.78 -7.51
CA GLY A 582 -5.97 20.82 -6.44
C GLY A 582 -5.38 19.46 -6.72
N PHE A 583 -5.32 18.68 -5.66
CA PHE A 583 -4.85 17.31 -5.68
C PHE A 583 -5.65 16.47 -4.70
N GLY A 584 -6.26 15.42 -5.23
CA GLY A 584 -6.94 14.38 -4.48
C GLY A 584 -6.06 13.14 -4.31
N THR A 585 -6.22 12.45 -3.20
CA THR A 585 -5.67 11.12 -2.94
C THR A 585 -6.79 10.20 -2.52
N PHE A 586 -6.72 8.97 -2.99
CA PHE A 586 -7.54 7.87 -2.51
C PHE A 586 -6.61 6.72 -2.13
N ILE A 587 -6.73 6.25 -0.90
CA ILE A 587 -5.89 5.24 -0.29
C ILE A 587 -6.81 4.11 0.18
N GLU A 588 -6.57 2.92 -0.34
CA GLU A 588 -7.21 1.69 0.15
C GLU A 588 -6.27 1.04 1.18
N LEU A 589 -6.61 1.14 2.47
CA LEU A 589 -5.82 0.51 3.54
C LEU A 589 -6.13 -0.99 3.64
N THR A 590 -7.42 -1.31 3.61
CA THR A 590 -7.98 -2.66 3.49
C THR A 590 -9.15 -2.61 2.53
N GLU A 591 -9.81 -3.75 2.28
CA GLU A 591 -11.02 -3.77 1.44
C GLU A 591 -12.17 -2.94 2.05
N GLU A 592 -12.15 -2.68 3.35
CA GLU A 592 -13.16 -1.91 4.07
C GLU A 592 -12.69 -0.49 4.41
N TRP A 593 -11.41 -0.30 4.76
CA TRP A 593 -10.89 0.98 5.23
C TRP A 593 -10.29 1.82 4.10
N ARG A 594 -10.73 3.08 4.02
CA ARG A 594 -10.30 4.03 2.98
C ARG A 594 -9.93 5.37 3.58
N ILE A 595 -8.89 5.98 3.04
CA ILE A 595 -8.54 7.37 3.30
C ILE A 595 -8.72 8.18 2.02
N VAL A 596 -9.37 9.34 2.14
CA VAL A 596 -9.48 10.33 1.07
C VAL A 596 -8.90 11.63 1.59
N VAL A 597 -7.99 12.23 0.84
CA VAL A 597 -7.46 13.58 1.12
C VAL A 597 -7.59 14.43 -0.13
N ASN A 598 -8.15 15.62 -0.02
CA ASN A 598 -8.16 16.62 -1.08
C ASN A 598 -7.56 17.91 -0.53
N VAL A 599 -6.63 18.49 -1.26
CA VAL A 599 -6.06 19.81 -0.95
C VAL A 599 -6.12 20.65 -2.22
N ALA A 600 -6.51 21.91 -2.11
CA ALA A 600 -6.59 22.82 -3.23
C ALA A 600 -6.22 24.25 -2.83
N ALA A 601 -5.67 25.00 -3.79
CA ALA A 601 -5.45 26.43 -3.69
C ALA A 601 -6.33 27.13 -4.73
N GLU A 602 -7.23 28.00 -4.28
CA GLU A 602 -8.05 28.87 -5.12
C GLU A 602 -7.41 30.25 -5.19
N PHE A 603 -7.13 30.74 -6.40
CA PHE A 603 -6.59 32.07 -6.66
C PHE A 603 -7.73 33.05 -6.90
N LEU A 604 -7.79 34.08 -6.07
CA LEU A 604 -8.85 35.08 -6.08
C LEU A 604 -8.55 36.16 -7.13
N PRO A 605 -9.52 36.57 -7.97
CA PRO A 605 -9.33 37.63 -8.96
C PRO A 605 -9.28 39.01 -8.30
N ASP A 606 -8.73 40.00 -9.02
CA ASP A 606 -8.58 41.40 -8.56
C ASP A 606 -9.86 42.00 -7.97
N ARG A 607 -11.01 41.77 -8.59
CA ARG A 607 -12.32 42.20 -8.08
C ARG A 607 -12.73 41.64 -6.70
N ILE A 608 -12.04 40.62 -6.19
CA ILE A 608 -12.15 40.13 -4.81
C ILE A 608 -11.02 40.70 -3.96
N THR A 609 -9.78 40.67 -4.44
CA THR A 609 -8.60 41.11 -3.66
C THR A 609 -8.52 42.63 -3.48
N ASP A 610 -9.16 43.41 -4.36
CA ASP A 610 -9.37 44.85 -4.24
C ASP A 610 -10.43 45.21 -3.18
N SER A 611 -11.16 44.21 -2.65
CA SER A 611 -12.12 44.45 -1.58
C SER A 611 -11.38 44.85 -0.28
N PRO A 612 -11.86 45.88 0.44
CA PRO A 612 -11.18 46.39 1.64
C PRO A 612 -11.21 45.42 2.83
N ILE A 613 -11.88 44.27 2.71
CA ILE A 613 -11.90 43.21 3.74
C ILE A 613 -11.05 42.00 3.38
N VAL A 614 -10.42 41.97 2.21
CA VAL A 614 -9.58 40.86 1.73
C VAL A 614 -8.10 41.26 1.80
N ALA A 615 -7.26 40.39 2.33
CA ALA A 615 -5.82 40.59 2.45
C ALA A 615 -5.01 39.63 1.57
N ASP A 616 -5.52 38.41 1.37
CA ASP A 616 -4.82 37.37 0.62
C ASP A 616 -5.40 37.21 -0.79
N ASP A 617 -4.53 36.85 -1.73
CA ASP A 617 -4.87 36.57 -3.13
C ASP A 617 -5.23 35.10 -3.38
N HIS A 618 -5.22 34.27 -2.33
CA HIS A 618 -5.53 32.85 -2.44
C HIS A 618 -6.17 32.28 -1.17
N VAL A 619 -6.88 31.18 -1.35
CA VAL A 619 -7.50 30.39 -0.28
C VAL A 619 -7.05 28.95 -0.41
N ILE A 620 -6.49 28.40 0.67
CA ILE A 620 -6.19 26.97 0.77
C ILE A 620 -7.39 26.24 1.34
N LYS A 621 -7.85 25.21 0.64
CA LYS A 621 -8.95 24.33 1.04
C LYS A 621 -8.40 22.93 1.26
N GLY A 622 -8.91 22.25 2.28
CA GLY A 622 -8.52 20.89 2.64
C GLY A 622 -9.72 20.06 3.05
N PHE A 623 -9.71 18.78 2.70
CA PHE A 623 -10.59 17.76 3.24
C PHE A 623 -9.79 16.49 3.43
N ALA A 624 -9.88 15.89 4.61
CA ALA A 624 -9.32 14.56 4.85
C ALA A 624 -10.36 13.72 5.59
N ALA A 625 -10.56 12.48 5.19
CA ALA A 625 -11.46 11.55 5.85
C ALA A 625 -10.92 10.14 5.83
N ILE A 626 -11.14 9.41 6.92
CA ILE A 626 -11.00 7.96 7.01
C ILE A 626 -12.39 7.36 7.17
N THR A 627 -12.72 6.36 6.36
CA THR A 627 -14.04 5.73 6.32
C THR A 627 -13.91 4.21 6.33
N TYR A 628 -14.77 3.54 7.09
CA TYR A 628 -15.00 2.11 7.00
C TYR A 628 -16.24 1.87 6.13
N VAL A 629 -16.11 1.05 5.09
CA VAL A 629 -17.17 0.76 4.13
C VAL A 629 -17.69 -0.66 4.31
N PHE A 630 -18.98 -0.75 4.62
CA PHE A 630 -19.73 -1.98 4.77
C PHE A 630 -19.96 -2.64 3.40
#